data_AF-A0A530YRS9-F1
#
_entry.id   AF-A0A530YRS9-F1
#
_cell.length_a   1.000
_cell.length_b   1.000
_cell.length_c   1.000
_cell.angle_alpha   90.00
_cell.angle_beta   90.00
_cell.angle_gamma   90.00
#
_symmetry.space_group_name_H-M   'P 1'
#
loop_
_entity.id
_entity.type
_entity.pdbx_description
1 polymer ?
#
loop_
_entity_poly.entity_id
_entity_poly.type
_entity_poly.pdbx_seq_one_letter_code
_entity_poly.pdbx_strand_id
1 'polypeptide(L)'
;MRYSSGELRSAVESVVEDAGRDSIGVQGEWISLFGESLGYDLFHEFLESTEECNIRAAGQAMGLNLQESLAVHAYSMGFRDGTGCFTELNRRLRNRIPKGKFYGSLFTDLKDAVAKLPTFDGIVYRRTEIPESMLHLLSLRPTAGYRDPAFLSASTSTNAFAGRDMLVIQSIQGCDISALSAFPEEQEVLFMPNTSFQISKVLLGPVGTYLELIDLR
;
A
#
# COMPACT_ATOMS: atom_id res chain seq x y z
N MET A 1 0.43 -20.72 18.04
CA MET A 1 1.38 -21.85 18.19
C MET A 1 2.74 -21.28 17.76
N ARG A 2 3.81 -21.38 18.54
CA ARG A 2 5.11 -20.75 18.17
C ARG A 2 5.89 -21.71 17.27
N TYR A 3 6.09 -21.33 16.01
CA TYR A 3 7.00 -22.04 15.11
C TYR A 3 8.45 -21.59 15.37
N SER A 4 9.37 -22.54 15.30
CA SER A 4 10.81 -22.33 15.37
C SER A 4 11.36 -21.72 14.07
N SER A 5 12.55 -21.13 14.13
CA SER A 5 13.23 -20.58 12.94
C SER A 5 13.47 -21.63 11.84
N GLY A 6 13.58 -22.91 12.20
CA GLY A 6 13.68 -24.02 11.25
C GLY A 6 12.37 -24.32 10.51
N GLU A 7 11.24 -24.18 11.19
CA GLU A 7 9.91 -24.40 10.59
C GLU A 7 9.52 -23.26 9.66
N LEU A 8 9.88 -22.01 9.99
CA LEU A 8 9.74 -20.85 9.10
C LEU A 8 10.50 -21.03 7.79
N ARG A 9 11.76 -21.45 7.89
CA ARG A 9 12.59 -21.70 6.72
C ARG A 9 11.99 -22.80 5.85
N SER A 10 11.46 -23.86 6.45
CA SER A 10 10.79 -24.94 5.73
C SER A 10 9.48 -24.51 5.06
N ALA A 11 8.68 -23.64 5.68
CA ALA A 11 7.44 -23.11 5.10
C ALA A 11 7.71 -22.10 3.97
N VAL A 12 8.72 -21.26 4.13
CA VAL A 12 9.20 -20.37 3.05
C VAL A 12 9.77 -21.21 1.90
N GLU A 13 10.58 -22.23 2.22
CA GLU A 13 11.11 -23.14 1.23
C GLU A 13 10.00 -23.92 0.51
N SER A 14 8.92 -24.34 1.18
CA SER A 14 7.78 -25.02 0.52
C SER A 14 6.98 -24.09 -0.39
N VAL A 15 6.70 -22.86 0.03
CA VAL A 15 6.05 -21.85 -0.83
C VAL A 15 6.94 -21.49 -2.03
N VAL A 16 8.27 -21.52 -1.85
CA VAL A 16 9.26 -21.30 -2.92
C VAL A 16 9.47 -22.55 -3.80
N GLU A 17 9.28 -23.76 -3.27
CA GLU A 17 9.38 -25.02 -4.02
C GLU A 17 8.14 -25.27 -4.88
N ASP A 18 6.93 -25.05 -4.36
CA ASP A 18 5.67 -25.10 -5.11
C ASP A 18 5.59 -24.01 -6.19
N ALA A 19 6.39 -22.94 -6.04
CA ALA A 19 6.56 -21.89 -7.04
C ALA A 19 7.36 -22.30 -8.30
N GLY A 20 7.89 -23.52 -8.36
CA GLY A 20 8.67 -24.02 -9.48
C GLY A 20 10.08 -23.45 -9.49
N ARG A 21 11.04 -24.26 -9.01
CA ARG A 21 12.48 -23.96 -8.89
C ARG A 21 13.17 -23.45 -10.17
N ASP A 22 12.57 -23.63 -11.35
CA ASP A 22 13.24 -23.37 -12.62
C ASP A 22 12.87 -22.04 -13.30
N SER A 23 11.93 -21.26 -12.75
CA SER A 23 11.48 -20.01 -13.40
C SER A 23 11.77 -18.74 -12.61
N ILE A 24 12.39 -18.85 -11.44
CA ILE A 24 12.58 -17.72 -10.56
C ILE A 24 13.98 -17.75 -9.97
N GLY A 25 14.79 -16.77 -10.34
CA GLY A 25 15.93 -16.37 -9.52
C GLY A 25 15.45 -15.74 -8.20
N VAL A 26 14.68 -16.47 -7.39
CA VAL A 26 14.31 -16.06 -6.02
C VAL A 26 15.56 -16.19 -5.16
N GLN A 27 16.33 -15.10 -5.07
CA GLN A 27 16.96 -14.74 -3.81
C GLN A 27 15.86 -14.18 -2.90
N GLY A 28 15.26 -15.03 -2.07
CA GLY A 28 14.18 -14.71 -1.12
C GLY A 28 14.68 -13.97 0.12
N GLU A 29 15.59 -13.00 -0.03
CA GLU A 29 16.19 -12.30 1.10
C GLU A 29 15.13 -11.50 1.88
N TRP A 30 14.21 -10.79 1.22
CA TRP A 30 13.27 -9.96 1.98
C TRP A 30 12.10 -10.73 2.58
N ILE A 31 11.62 -11.85 2.00
CA ILE A 31 10.59 -12.69 2.66
C ILE A 31 11.16 -13.27 3.96
N SER A 32 12.43 -13.69 3.93
CA SER A 32 13.15 -14.12 5.13
C SER A 32 13.29 -12.95 6.13
N LEU A 33 13.66 -11.75 5.66
CA LEU A 33 13.67 -10.54 6.49
C LEU A 33 12.27 -10.09 6.94
N PHE A 34 11.20 -10.42 6.21
CA PHE A 34 9.80 -10.12 6.49
C PHE A 34 9.37 -10.92 7.72
N GLY A 35 9.67 -12.22 7.72
CA GLY A 35 9.50 -13.09 8.90
C GLY A 35 10.33 -12.64 10.10
N GLU A 36 11.58 -12.23 9.90
CA GLU A 36 12.43 -11.76 11.00
C GLU A 36 12.03 -10.38 11.55
N SER A 37 11.45 -9.50 10.73
CA SER A 37 11.19 -8.09 11.09
C SER A 37 9.78 -7.80 11.59
N LEU A 38 8.78 -8.57 11.16
CA LEU A 38 7.38 -8.37 11.57
C LEU A 38 7.00 -9.20 12.80
N GLY A 39 7.84 -10.16 13.18
CA GLY A 39 7.50 -11.14 14.19
C GLY A 39 6.58 -12.22 13.63
N TYR A 40 6.54 -13.34 14.35
CA TYR A 40 5.95 -14.59 13.89
C TYR A 40 4.48 -14.48 13.49
N ASP A 41 3.67 -13.78 14.28
CA ASP A 41 2.22 -13.75 14.08
C ASP A 41 1.82 -13.06 12.76
N LEU A 42 2.49 -11.95 12.42
CA LEU A 42 2.23 -11.20 11.19
C LEU A 42 2.75 -11.93 9.94
N PHE A 43 3.81 -12.71 10.10
CA PHE A 43 4.34 -13.54 9.03
C PHE A 43 3.40 -14.71 8.70
N HIS A 44 2.83 -15.34 9.73
CA HIS A 44 1.86 -16.41 9.53
C HIS A 44 0.57 -15.90 8.88
N GLU A 45 0.04 -14.76 9.33
CA GLU A 45 -1.15 -14.15 8.69
C GLU A 45 -0.90 -13.82 7.22
N PHE A 46 0.29 -13.30 6.90
CA PHE A 46 0.72 -13.06 5.52
C PHE A 46 0.83 -14.36 4.72
N LEU A 47 1.42 -15.43 5.28
CA LEU A 47 1.50 -16.70 4.58
C LEU A 47 0.10 -17.26 4.29
N GLU A 48 -0.79 -17.27 5.29
CA GLU A 48 -2.17 -17.76 5.14
C GLU A 48 -2.93 -16.96 4.07
N SER A 49 -2.80 -15.64 4.04
CA SER A 49 -3.45 -14.80 3.02
C SER A 49 -2.83 -14.93 1.62
N THR A 50 -1.57 -15.39 1.52
CA THR A 50 -0.89 -15.63 0.24
C THR A 50 -1.07 -17.04 -0.32
N GLU A 51 -1.33 -18.04 0.53
CA GLU A 51 -1.55 -19.45 0.15
C GLU A 51 -2.91 -19.69 -0.53
N GLU A 52 -3.83 -18.72 -0.50
CA GLU A 52 -4.99 -18.68 -1.40
C GLU A 52 -4.60 -18.38 -2.88
N CYS A 53 -3.48 -18.98 -3.34
CA CYS A 53 -2.96 -19.26 -4.69
C CYS A 53 -3.10 -18.24 -5.84
N ASN A 54 -3.67 -17.06 -5.60
CA ASN A 54 -4.06 -16.11 -6.64
C ASN A 54 -3.05 -14.97 -6.83
N ILE A 55 -2.22 -14.63 -5.83
CA ILE A 55 -1.33 -13.45 -5.91
C ILE A 55 -0.27 -13.61 -7.01
N ARG A 56 0.36 -14.79 -7.12
CA ARG A 56 1.35 -15.05 -8.17
C ARG A 56 0.71 -14.95 -9.56
N ALA A 57 -0.40 -15.63 -9.77
CA ALA A 57 -1.07 -15.67 -11.06
C ALA A 57 -1.62 -14.30 -11.46
N ALA A 58 -2.26 -13.59 -10.51
CA ALA A 58 -2.74 -12.23 -10.70
C ALA A 58 -1.59 -11.26 -11.02
N GLY A 59 -0.50 -11.33 -10.25
CA GLY A 59 0.68 -10.50 -10.46
C GLY A 59 1.33 -10.74 -11.81
N GLN A 60 1.52 -12.01 -12.20
CA GLN A 60 2.05 -12.36 -13.52
C GLN A 60 1.14 -11.87 -14.66
N ALA A 61 -0.18 -11.99 -14.52
CA ALA A 61 -1.13 -11.45 -15.50
C ALA A 61 -1.04 -9.93 -15.64
N MET A 62 -0.58 -9.24 -14.59
CA MET A 62 -0.32 -7.79 -14.55
C MET A 62 1.14 -7.42 -14.89
N GLY A 63 1.99 -8.38 -15.26
CA GLY A 63 3.40 -8.13 -15.60
C GLY A 63 4.34 -7.95 -14.40
N LEU A 64 3.91 -8.32 -13.21
CA LEU A 64 4.71 -8.29 -11.99
C LEU A 64 5.48 -9.59 -11.77
N ASN A 65 6.63 -9.47 -11.12
CA ASN A 65 7.29 -10.62 -10.52
C ASN A 65 6.66 -10.96 -9.15
N LEU A 66 7.05 -12.10 -8.57
CA LEU A 66 6.51 -12.55 -7.29
C LEU A 66 6.76 -11.54 -6.15
N GLN A 67 7.96 -10.97 -6.07
CA GLN A 67 8.31 -10.05 -4.98
C GLN A 67 7.50 -8.76 -5.04
N GLU A 68 7.30 -8.22 -6.24
CA GLU A 68 6.44 -7.07 -6.50
C GLU A 68 4.99 -7.36 -6.10
N SER A 69 4.49 -8.55 -6.45
CA SER A 69 3.13 -8.99 -6.12
C SER A 69 2.92 -9.12 -4.61
N LEU A 70 3.87 -9.75 -3.93
CA LEU A 70 3.86 -9.91 -2.48
C LEU A 70 4.05 -8.58 -1.75
N ALA A 71 4.82 -7.64 -2.30
CA ALA A 71 4.99 -6.31 -1.73
C ALA A 71 3.71 -5.49 -1.75
N VAL A 72 2.92 -5.58 -2.83
CA VAL A 72 1.58 -4.97 -2.91
C VAL A 72 0.65 -5.57 -1.84
N HIS A 73 0.60 -6.90 -1.77
CA HIS A 73 -0.22 -7.61 -0.79
C HIS A 73 0.16 -7.23 0.64
N ALA A 74 1.44 -7.37 0.99
CA ALA A 74 1.95 -7.02 2.31
C ALA A 74 1.70 -5.55 2.66
N TYR A 75 1.80 -4.63 1.69
CA TYR A 75 1.50 -3.22 1.92
C TYR A 75 0.04 -3.02 2.33
N SER A 76 -0.90 -3.61 1.60
CA SER A 76 -2.34 -3.50 1.87
C SER A 76 -2.80 -4.19 3.16
N MET A 77 -1.97 -5.06 3.75
CA MET A 77 -2.26 -5.63 5.06
C MET A 77 -2.23 -4.54 6.15
N GLY A 78 -3.39 -4.27 6.72
CA GLY A 78 -3.56 -3.47 7.93
C GLY A 78 -3.94 -4.37 9.11
N PHE A 79 -3.26 -4.20 10.25
CA PHE A 79 -3.67 -4.86 11.48
C PHE A 79 -4.66 -3.97 12.25
N ARG A 80 -5.59 -4.61 12.97
CA ARG A 80 -6.70 -3.94 13.67
C ARG A 80 -6.24 -2.96 14.77
N ASP A 81 -4.99 -3.02 15.19
CA ASP A 81 -4.38 -2.11 16.17
C ASP A 81 -3.64 -0.93 15.52
N GLY A 82 -3.74 -0.77 14.19
CA GLY A 82 -3.04 0.26 13.44
C GLY A 82 -1.57 -0.05 13.20
N THR A 83 -1.07 -1.22 13.61
CA THR A 83 0.22 -1.73 13.15
C THR A 83 0.05 -2.31 11.74
N GLY A 84 1.11 -2.34 10.93
CA GLY A 84 1.01 -2.81 9.54
C GLY A 84 2.10 -2.24 8.66
N CYS A 85 2.38 -2.94 7.56
CA CYS A 85 3.37 -2.49 6.59
C CYS A 85 2.95 -1.15 5.96
N PHE A 86 1.65 -0.97 5.64
CA PHE A 86 1.07 0.34 5.31
C PHE A 86 1.46 1.42 6.32
N THR A 87 1.09 1.22 7.60
CA THR A 87 1.22 2.27 8.62
C THR A 87 2.66 2.64 8.86
N GLU A 88 3.54 1.66 9.06
CA GLU A 88 4.93 1.91 9.42
C GLU A 88 5.75 2.45 8.23
N LEU A 89 5.55 1.92 7.01
CA LEU A 89 6.24 2.44 5.83
C LEU A 89 5.84 3.89 5.56
N ASN A 90 4.54 4.19 5.58
CA ASN A 90 4.03 5.55 5.36
C ASN A 90 4.49 6.51 6.48
N ARG A 91 4.51 6.07 7.73
CA ARG A 91 5.05 6.86 8.85
C ARG A 91 6.52 7.20 8.63
N ARG A 92 7.34 6.24 8.18
CA ARG A 92 8.75 6.49 7.89
C ARG A 92 8.96 7.45 6.74
N LEU A 93 8.16 7.32 5.68
CA LEU A 93 8.19 8.22 4.52
C LEU A 93 7.84 9.66 4.92
N ARG A 94 6.73 9.87 5.63
CA ARG A 94 6.26 11.20 6.08
C ARG A 94 7.23 11.88 7.03
N ASN A 95 7.84 11.11 7.94
CA ASN A 95 8.71 11.65 8.98
C ASN A 95 10.21 11.59 8.64
N ARG A 96 10.56 11.21 7.40
CA ARG A 96 11.96 11.04 6.94
C ARG A 96 12.79 10.12 7.84
N ILE A 97 12.15 9.11 8.41
CA ILE A 97 12.82 8.12 9.25
C ILE A 97 13.51 7.10 8.32
N PRO A 98 14.77 6.70 8.58
CA PRO A 98 15.44 5.66 7.81
C PRO A 98 14.59 4.39 7.75
N LYS A 99 14.46 3.79 6.56
CA LYS A 99 13.62 2.59 6.37
C LYS A 99 14.21 1.34 7.04
N GLY A 100 15.53 1.29 7.18
CA GLY A 100 16.22 0.03 7.47
C GLY A 100 16.16 -0.91 6.27
N LYS A 101 16.73 -2.11 6.41
CA LYS A 101 16.79 -3.09 5.31
C LYS A 101 15.39 -3.53 4.85
N PHE A 102 14.56 -3.90 5.82
CA PHE A 102 13.23 -4.44 5.57
C PHE A 102 12.31 -3.49 4.79
N TYR A 103 11.92 -2.36 5.41
CA TYR A 103 11.07 -1.36 4.74
C TYR A 103 11.75 -0.71 3.54
N GLY A 104 13.08 -0.82 3.43
CA GLY A 104 13.84 -0.41 2.24
C GLY A 104 13.58 -1.32 1.03
N SER A 105 13.59 -2.64 1.25
CA SER A 105 13.26 -3.62 0.21
C SER A 105 11.78 -3.55 -0.16
N LEU A 106 10.88 -3.58 0.84
CA LEU A 106 9.43 -3.46 0.60
C LEU A 106 9.09 -2.20 -0.20
N PHE A 107 9.70 -1.07 0.15
CA PHE A 107 9.51 0.18 -0.59
C PHE A 107 9.95 0.08 -2.05
N THR A 108 11.09 -0.58 -2.31
CA THR A 108 11.63 -0.73 -3.67
C THR A 108 10.70 -1.60 -4.51
N ASP A 109 10.34 -2.79 -4.01
CA ASP A 109 9.50 -3.74 -4.73
C ASP A 109 8.08 -3.19 -4.94
N LEU A 110 7.49 -2.53 -3.92
CA LEU A 110 6.18 -1.89 -4.05
C LEU A 110 6.19 -0.76 -5.09
N LYS A 111 7.23 0.07 -5.06
CA LYS A 111 7.38 1.18 -6.01
C LYS A 111 7.54 0.65 -7.45
N ASP A 112 8.33 -0.41 -7.63
CA ASP A 112 8.53 -1.03 -8.94
C ASP A 112 7.27 -1.77 -9.43
N ALA A 113 6.48 -2.34 -8.51
CA ALA A 113 5.16 -2.90 -8.82
C ALA A 113 4.19 -1.83 -9.32
N VAL A 114 3.98 -0.76 -8.54
CA VAL A 114 3.06 0.34 -8.88
C VAL A 114 3.46 1.01 -10.20
N ALA A 115 4.76 1.11 -10.50
CA ALA A 115 5.24 1.67 -11.77
C ALA A 115 4.91 0.82 -13.01
N LYS A 116 4.62 -0.48 -12.85
CA LYS A 116 4.27 -1.39 -13.95
C LYS A 116 2.77 -1.59 -14.11
N LEU A 117 2.00 -1.40 -13.05
CA LEU A 117 0.57 -1.60 -13.05
C LEU A 117 -0.12 -0.61 -14.01
N PRO A 118 -1.25 -1.00 -14.63
CA PRO A 118 -2.03 -0.09 -15.44
C PRO A 118 -2.62 1.00 -14.55
N THR A 119 -2.59 2.24 -15.05
CA THR A 119 -3.23 3.34 -14.34
C THR A 119 -4.75 3.22 -14.41
N PHE A 120 -5.39 3.63 -13.32
CA PHE A 120 -6.82 3.78 -13.15
C PHE A 120 -7.23 5.22 -13.45
N ASP A 121 -8.01 5.39 -14.50
CA ASP A 121 -8.64 6.67 -14.88
C ASP A 121 -10.09 6.70 -14.39
N GLY A 122 -10.35 7.51 -13.36
CA GLY A 122 -11.66 7.58 -12.73
C GLY A 122 -11.67 8.32 -11.40
N ILE A 123 -12.83 8.33 -10.74
CA ILE A 123 -12.98 8.94 -9.41
C ILE A 123 -12.69 7.91 -8.32
N VAL A 124 -11.86 8.30 -7.35
CA VAL A 124 -11.59 7.53 -6.13
C VAL A 124 -11.74 8.39 -4.89
N TYR A 125 -11.94 7.73 -3.76
CA TYR A 125 -12.29 8.32 -2.48
C TYR A 125 -11.29 7.89 -1.42
N ARG A 126 -10.92 8.82 -0.53
CA ARG A 126 -10.15 8.52 0.67
C ARG A 126 -10.75 9.26 1.85
N ARG A 127 -11.19 8.51 2.86
CA ARG A 127 -11.39 9.07 4.19
C ARG A 127 -10.07 9.05 4.95
N THR A 128 -9.79 10.13 5.67
CA THR A 128 -8.53 10.29 6.42
C THR A 128 -8.70 11.34 7.50
N GLU A 129 -7.68 11.52 8.33
CA GLU A 129 -7.51 12.72 9.15
C GLU A 129 -6.48 13.63 8.47
N ILE A 130 -6.91 14.82 8.02
CA ILE A 130 -6.01 15.83 7.47
C ILE A 130 -5.36 16.58 8.64
N PRO A 131 -4.01 16.68 8.69
CA PRO A 131 -3.33 17.40 9.76
C PRO A 131 -3.80 18.85 9.88
N GLU A 132 -3.93 19.37 11.11
CA GLU A 132 -4.36 20.75 11.35
C GLU A 132 -3.49 21.79 10.63
N SER A 133 -2.19 21.53 10.49
CA SER A 133 -1.27 22.39 9.74
C SER A 133 -1.64 22.50 8.27
N MET A 134 -2.12 21.42 7.66
CA MET A 134 -2.64 21.43 6.29
C MET A 134 -3.98 22.15 6.23
N LEU A 135 -4.89 21.92 7.18
CA LEU A 135 -6.17 22.65 7.24
C LEU A 135 -5.96 24.17 7.36
N HIS A 136 -5.00 24.58 8.20
CA HIS A 136 -4.61 25.98 8.32
C HIS A 136 -4.06 26.52 6.99
N LEU A 137 -3.16 25.78 6.32
CA LEU A 137 -2.66 26.17 5.00
C LEU A 137 -3.79 26.33 3.98
N LEU A 138 -4.73 25.38 3.91
CA LEU A 138 -5.87 25.42 3.01
C LEU A 138 -6.82 26.59 3.30
N SER A 139 -6.94 27.00 4.57
CA SER A 139 -7.72 28.19 4.94
C SER A 139 -7.10 29.49 4.42
N LEU A 140 -5.76 29.53 4.28
CA LEU A 140 -5.03 30.70 3.79
C LEU A 140 -4.81 30.66 2.26
N ARG A 141 -4.67 29.46 1.70
CA ARG A 141 -4.32 29.20 0.30
C ARG A 141 -5.06 27.94 -0.19
N PRO A 142 -6.35 28.04 -0.54
CA PRO A 142 -7.18 26.89 -0.89
C PRO A 142 -6.76 26.21 -2.21
N THR A 143 -5.92 26.87 -3.01
CA THR A 143 -5.34 26.32 -4.24
C THR A 143 -3.92 25.76 -4.05
N ALA A 144 -3.38 25.79 -2.83
CA ALA A 144 -2.12 25.11 -2.55
C ALA A 144 -2.29 23.62 -2.85
N GLY A 145 -1.44 23.07 -3.73
CA GLY A 145 -1.52 21.66 -4.11
C GLY A 145 -1.41 20.72 -2.90
N TYR A 146 -2.00 19.54 -3.02
CA TYR A 146 -1.91 18.47 -2.03
C TYR A 146 -0.84 17.47 -2.46
N ARG A 147 0.03 17.06 -1.53
CA ARG A 147 1.10 16.07 -1.79
C ARG A 147 1.41 15.32 -0.51
N ASP A 148 1.38 13.99 -0.57
CA ASP A 148 1.81 13.13 0.53
C ASP A 148 3.21 12.57 0.23
N PRO A 149 4.21 12.70 1.13
CA PRO A 149 5.50 12.03 0.97
C PRO A 149 5.43 10.51 0.96
N ALA A 150 4.34 9.93 1.47
CA ALA A 150 4.05 8.50 1.45
C ALA A 150 3.18 8.09 0.26
N PHE A 151 3.04 6.78 0.06
CA PHE A 151 2.00 6.23 -0.81
C PHE A 151 0.62 6.67 -0.28
N LEU A 152 -0.29 6.98 -1.21
CA LEU A 152 -1.66 7.35 -0.88
C LEU A 152 -2.59 6.25 -1.38
N SER A 153 -3.36 5.65 -0.46
CA SER A 153 -4.39 4.67 -0.78
C SER A 153 -5.75 5.35 -0.91
N ALA A 154 -6.46 5.13 -1.99
CA ALA A 154 -7.85 5.53 -2.16
C ALA A 154 -8.66 4.33 -2.64
N SER A 155 -9.97 4.48 -2.79
CA SER A 155 -10.86 3.40 -3.21
C SER A 155 -11.91 3.93 -4.18
N THR A 156 -12.36 3.10 -5.11
CA THR A 156 -13.57 3.39 -5.90
C THR A 156 -14.85 3.40 -5.05
N SER A 157 -14.80 2.86 -3.83
CA SER A 157 -15.85 2.86 -2.81
C SER A 157 -15.66 3.96 -1.77
N THR A 158 -16.74 4.65 -1.39
CA THR A 158 -16.70 5.76 -0.41
C THR A 158 -16.48 5.32 1.03
N ASN A 159 -16.60 4.02 1.32
CA ASN A 159 -16.64 3.45 2.67
C ASN A 159 -15.47 2.52 2.99
N ALA A 160 -14.50 2.36 2.08
CA ALA A 160 -13.34 1.48 2.29
C ALA A 160 -12.44 1.97 3.43
N PHE A 161 -12.18 3.28 3.49
CA PHE A 161 -11.31 3.87 4.51
C PHE A 161 -12.11 4.60 5.59
N ALA A 162 -11.53 4.67 6.80
CA ALA A 162 -12.07 5.44 7.91
C ALA A 162 -11.39 6.82 8.02
N GLY A 163 -12.09 7.78 8.63
CA GLY A 163 -11.58 9.13 8.84
C GLY A 163 -12.67 10.19 8.68
N ARG A 164 -12.48 11.29 9.39
CA ARG A 164 -13.42 12.42 9.42
C ARG A 164 -13.42 13.21 8.11
N ASP A 165 -12.24 13.41 7.51
CA ASP A 165 -12.07 14.21 6.29
C ASP A 165 -12.20 13.33 5.04
N MET A 166 -12.73 13.89 3.96
CA MET A 166 -12.98 13.22 2.69
C MET A 166 -12.15 13.85 1.56
N LEU A 167 -11.40 13.02 0.85
CA LEU A 167 -10.76 13.35 -0.42
C LEU A 167 -11.54 12.68 -1.55
N VAL A 168 -11.94 13.45 -2.55
CA VAL A 168 -12.48 12.95 -3.83
C VAL A 168 -11.46 13.27 -4.90
N ILE A 169 -10.90 12.25 -5.54
CA ILE A 169 -9.75 12.38 -6.43
C ILE A 169 -10.16 11.96 -7.83
N GLN A 170 -10.03 12.85 -8.81
CA GLN A 170 -9.98 12.49 -10.22
C GLN A 170 -8.58 11.92 -10.51
N SER A 171 -8.49 10.60 -10.56
CA SER A 171 -7.26 9.83 -10.76
C SER A 171 -6.95 9.68 -12.25
N ILE A 172 -5.65 9.79 -12.59
CA ILE A 172 -5.11 9.35 -13.89
C ILE A 172 -3.78 8.59 -13.74
N GLN A 173 -3.13 8.65 -12.57
CA GLN A 173 -1.87 7.99 -12.23
C GLN A 173 -2.02 6.91 -11.15
N GLY A 174 -3.12 6.90 -10.38
CA GLY A 174 -3.38 5.84 -9.40
C GLY A 174 -3.47 4.47 -10.07
N CYS A 175 -3.09 3.39 -9.39
CA CYS A 175 -3.12 2.03 -9.93
C CYS A 175 -4.08 1.17 -9.11
N ASP A 176 -4.98 0.45 -9.77
CA ASP A 176 -5.84 -0.55 -9.09
C ASP A 176 -4.99 -1.72 -8.60
N ILE A 177 -5.01 -1.96 -7.30
CA ILE A 177 -4.28 -3.06 -6.65
C ILE A 177 -5.21 -4.11 -6.04
N SER A 178 -6.53 -4.02 -6.28
CA SER A 178 -7.54 -4.90 -5.67
C SER A 178 -7.26 -6.39 -5.86
N ALA A 179 -6.75 -6.79 -7.03
CA ALA A 179 -6.42 -8.19 -7.35
C ALA A 179 -5.22 -8.75 -6.56
N LEU A 180 -4.41 -7.87 -5.96
CA LEU A 180 -3.22 -8.21 -5.18
C LEU A 180 -3.37 -7.83 -3.70
N SER A 181 -4.41 -7.06 -3.35
CA SER A 181 -4.65 -6.57 -2.01
C SER A 181 -5.03 -7.71 -1.05
N ALA A 182 -4.69 -7.54 0.22
CA ALA A 182 -5.19 -8.35 1.32
C ALA A 182 -6.69 -8.12 1.59
N PHE A 183 -7.24 -7.01 1.10
CA PHE A 183 -8.67 -6.67 1.18
C PHE A 183 -9.21 -6.28 -0.21
N PRO A 184 -9.41 -7.25 -1.13
CA PRO A 184 -9.87 -6.97 -2.50
C PRO A 184 -11.20 -6.19 -2.57
N GLU A 185 -12.06 -6.37 -1.57
CA GLU A 185 -13.34 -5.68 -1.44
C GLU A 185 -13.20 -4.17 -1.21
N GLU A 186 -12.04 -3.70 -0.73
CA GLU A 186 -11.75 -2.27 -0.62
C GLU A 186 -11.57 -1.62 -1.98
N GLN A 187 -11.38 -2.36 -3.08
CA GLN A 187 -11.17 -1.83 -4.43
C GLN A 187 -10.12 -0.71 -4.42
N GLU A 188 -8.98 -1.00 -3.78
CA GLU A 188 -7.95 -0.02 -3.50
C GLU A 188 -7.23 0.44 -4.78
N VAL A 189 -7.10 1.75 -4.91
CA VAL A 189 -6.30 2.43 -5.92
C VAL A 189 -5.13 3.13 -5.21
N LEU A 190 -3.92 2.68 -5.53
CA LEU A 190 -2.69 3.12 -4.87
C LEU A 190 -1.96 4.15 -5.72
N PHE A 191 -1.53 5.25 -5.09
CA PHE A 191 -0.75 6.31 -5.70
C PHE A 191 0.69 6.27 -5.18
N MET A 192 1.63 6.58 -6.07
CA MET A 192 3.04 6.66 -5.76
C MET A 192 3.33 7.70 -4.66
N PRO A 193 4.43 7.53 -3.89
CA PRO A 193 4.87 8.55 -2.98
C PRO A 193 5.11 9.84 -3.74
N ASN A 194 4.72 10.96 -3.13
CA ASN A 194 4.93 12.29 -3.68
C ASN A 194 4.10 12.65 -4.92
N THR A 195 3.09 11.86 -5.28
CA THR A 195 2.07 12.27 -6.26
C THR A 195 1.46 13.61 -5.84
N SER A 196 1.35 14.52 -6.80
CA SER A 196 0.94 15.90 -6.57
C SER A 196 -0.45 16.11 -7.16
N PHE A 197 -1.35 16.64 -6.34
CA PHE A 197 -2.73 16.88 -6.72
C PHE A 197 -3.01 18.37 -6.72
N GLN A 198 -3.70 18.85 -7.74
CA GLN A 198 -4.32 20.16 -7.71
C GLN A 198 -5.61 20.09 -6.90
N ILE A 199 -5.83 21.07 -6.04
CA ILE A 199 -7.10 21.20 -5.31
C ILE A 199 -8.05 22.04 -6.16
N SER A 200 -9.17 21.44 -6.57
CA SER A 200 -10.24 22.13 -7.31
C SER A 200 -11.31 22.70 -6.38
N LYS A 201 -11.48 22.11 -5.19
CA LYS A 201 -12.48 22.54 -4.21
C LYS A 201 -12.06 22.22 -2.77
N VAL A 202 -12.39 23.15 -1.87
CA VAL A 202 -12.20 23.00 -0.42
C VAL A 202 -13.51 23.38 0.26
N LEU A 203 -14.07 22.47 1.06
CA LEU A 203 -15.15 22.75 2.00
C LEU A 203 -14.69 22.41 3.40
N LEU A 204 -14.33 23.43 4.18
CA LEU A 204 -14.00 23.28 5.59
C LEU A 204 -15.29 23.21 6.41
N GLY A 205 -15.41 22.21 7.28
CA GLY A 205 -16.59 22.01 8.11
C GLY A 205 -16.26 21.52 9.52
N PRO A 206 -17.15 21.77 10.51
CA PRO A 206 -16.94 21.34 11.89
C PRO A 206 -16.96 19.81 12.05
N VAL A 207 -17.61 19.10 11.12
CA VAL A 207 -17.74 17.64 11.11
C VAL A 207 -16.70 16.94 10.22
N GLY A 208 -15.84 17.71 9.55
CA GLY A 208 -14.86 17.21 8.58
C GLY A 208 -14.64 18.16 7.41
N THR A 209 -13.53 17.97 6.74
CA THR A 209 -13.11 18.69 5.54
C THR A 209 -13.38 17.85 4.32
N TYR A 210 -13.87 18.48 3.26
CA TYR A 210 -14.06 17.84 1.96
C TYR A 210 -13.16 18.53 0.93
N LEU A 211 -12.33 17.75 0.24
CA LEU A 211 -11.44 18.20 -0.82
C LEU A 211 -11.76 17.49 -2.14
N GLU A 212 -11.90 18.24 -3.22
CA GLU A 212 -11.81 17.69 -4.57
C GLU A 212 -10.39 17.92 -5.11
N LEU A 213 -9.78 16.83 -5.54
CA LEU A 213 -8.40 16.73 -5.99
C LEU A 213 -8.37 16.28 -7.44
N ILE A 214 -7.47 16.86 -8.22
CA ILE A 214 -7.18 16.47 -9.59
C ILE A 214 -5.74 16.01 -9.62
N ASP A 215 -5.54 14.75 -9.98
CA ASP A 215 -4.22 14.17 -10.19
C ASP A 215 -3.53 14.81 -11.39
N LEU A 216 -2.26 15.19 -11.22
CA LEU A 216 -1.48 15.91 -12.23
C LEU A 216 -0.46 14.95 -12.86
N ARG A 217 -0.34 14.99 -14.20
CA ARG A 217 0.69 14.21 -14.90
C ARG A 217 2.11 14.70 -14.62
#